data_AF-A0A918FUU3-F1
#
_entry.id   AF-A0A918FUU3-F1
#
_cell.length_a   1.000
_cell.length_b   1.000
_cell.length_c   1.000
_cell.angle_alpha   90.00
_cell.angle_beta   90.00
_cell.angle_gamma   90.00
#
_symmetry.space_group_name_H-M   'P 1'
#
loop_
_entity.id
_entity.type
_entity.pdbx_description
1 polymer ?
#
loop_
_entity_poly.entity_id
_entity_poly.type
_entity_poly.pdbx_seq_one_letter_code
_entity_poly.pdbx_strand_id
1 'polypeptide(L)'
;MADTTSLTRAVDHFADRLRAAPQSRLQRGAAAEALALARELARRAQLVEEPGTPPREMPDAGMFAAADQITVAAHDLALVLTDEGQIEEAVELVAQAQKRAGV
;
A
#
# COMPACT_ATOMS: atom_id res chain seq x y z
N MET A 1 1.24 9.29 18.48
CA MET A 1 0.93 8.80 17.14
C MET A 1 1.31 9.90 16.18
N ALA A 2 2.20 9.62 15.22
CA ALA A 2 2.61 10.60 14.23
C ALA A 2 1.43 10.96 13.31
N ASP A 3 1.47 12.11 12.64
CA ASP A 3 0.39 12.53 11.73
C ASP A 3 0.49 11.77 10.40
N THR A 4 -0.26 10.68 10.29
CA THR A 4 -0.27 9.80 9.10
C THR A 4 -1.25 10.25 8.03
N THR A 5 -1.77 11.48 8.11
CA THR A 5 -2.75 12.01 7.14
C THR A 5 -2.18 12.06 5.72
N SER A 6 -0.88 12.36 5.57
CA SER A 6 -0.21 12.38 4.27
C SER A 6 -0.20 10.99 3.61
N LEU A 7 0.15 9.96 4.38
CA LEU A 7 0.17 8.56 3.92
C LEU A 7 -1.23 8.08 3.51
N THR A 8 -2.21 8.23 4.41
CA THR A 8 -3.59 7.75 4.16
C THR A 8 -4.21 8.44 2.94
N ARG A 9 -4.06 9.76 2.79
CA ARG A 9 -4.52 10.48 1.60
C ARG A 9 -3.83 10.03 0.31
N ALA A 10 -2.52 9.79 0.34
CA ALA A 10 -1.79 9.33 -0.83
C ALA A 10 -2.31 7.96 -1.31
N VAL A 11 -2.57 7.05 -0.35
CA VAL A 11 -3.11 5.72 -0.64
C VAL A 11 -4.56 5.78 -1.11
N ASP A 12 -5.42 6.58 -0.48
CA ASP A 12 -6.81 6.75 -0.91
C ASP A 12 -6.89 7.23 -2.36
N HIS A 13 -6.08 8.23 -2.72
CA HIS A 13 -6.02 8.72 -4.10
C HIS A 13 -5.52 7.64 -5.07
N PHE A 14 -4.55 6.80 -4.69
CA PHE A 14 -4.10 5.70 -5.53
C PHE A 14 -5.19 4.62 -5.67
N ALA A 15 -5.85 4.25 -4.57
CA ALA A 15 -6.93 3.27 -4.54
C ALA A 15 -8.11 3.71 -5.42
N ASP A 16 -8.49 4.98 -5.36
CA ASP A 16 -9.58 5.53 -6.19
C ASP A 16 -9.24 5.48 -7.69
N ARG A 17 -7.98 5.74 -8.05
CA ARG A 17 -7.52 5.60 -9.45
C ARG A 17 -7.51 4.15 -9.92
N LEU A 18 -7.17 3.20 -9.05
CA LEU A 18 -7.29 1.76 -9.34
C LEU A 18 -8.77 1.36 -9.55
N ARG A 19 -9.68 1.82 -8.68
CA ARG A 19 -11.13 1.54 -8.78
C ARG A 19 -11.74 2.13 -10.06
N ALA A 20 -11.25 3.28 -10.50
CA ALA A 20 -11.68 3.92 -11.74
C ALA A 20 -11.00 3.36 -13.01
N ALA A 21 -9.94 2.56 -12.87
CA ALA A 21 -9.16 2.09 -14.02
C ALA A 21 -9.91 1.02 -14.84
N PRO A 22 -9.80 1.02 -16.18
CA PRO A 22 -10.31 -0.07 -17.00
C PRO A 22 -9.64 -1.41 -16.64
N GLN A 23 -10.37 -2.52 -16.75
CA GLN A 23 -9.83 -3.86 -16.49
C GLN A 23 -8.54 -4.16 -17.28
N SER A 24 -8.47 -3.73 -18.54
CA SER A 24 -7.26 -3.91 -19.38
C SER A 24 -6.02 -3.15 -18.86
N ARG A 25 -6.21 -2.10 -18.06
CA ARG A 25 -5.13 -1.40 -17.36
C ARG A 25 -4.69 -2.21 -16.14
N LEU A 26 -5.64 -2.69 -15.34
CA LEU A 26 -5.38 -3.53 -14.17
C LEU A 26 -4.61 -4.80 -14.54
N GLN A 27 -5.04 -5.49 -15.60
CA GLN A 27 -4.38 -6.70 -16.13
C GLN A 27 -2.99 -6.44 -16.73
N ARG A 28 -2.71 -5.21 -17.18
CA ARG A 28 -1.39 -4.84 -17.73
C ARG A 28 -0.36 -4.47 -16.66
N GLY A 29 -0.66 -4.69 -15.38
CA GLY A 29 0.31 -4.60 -14.28
C GLY A 29 -0.12 -3.66 -13.16
N ALA A 30 -1.13 -2.80 -13.34
CA ALA A 30 -1.51 -1.86 -12.29
C ALA A 30 -1.97 -2.57 -11.00
N ALA A 31 -2.71 -3.68 -11.13
CA ALA A 31 -3.11 -4.46 -9.97
C ALA A 31 -1.92 -5.20 -9.30
N ALA A 32 -0.95 -5.67 -10.10
CA ALA A 32 0.24 -6.33 -9.58
C ALA A 32 1.15 -5.36 -8.81
N GLU A 33 1.33 -4.13 -9.32
CA GLU A 33 2.08 -3.06 -8.64
C GLU A 33 1.40 -2.64 -7.33
N ALA A 34 0.06 -2.56 -7.32
CA ALA A 34 -0.70 -2.29 -6.11
C ALA A 34 -0.57 -3.43 -5.08
N LEU A 35 -0.72 -4.69 -5.49
CA LEU A 35 -0.52 -5.84 -4.59
C LEU A 35 0.91 -5.89 -4.03
N ALA A 36 1.91 -5.59 -4.85
CA ALA A 36 3.31 -5.51 -4.39
C ALA A 36 3.49 -4.43 -3.32
N LEU A 37 2.88 -3.25 -3.51
CA LEU A 37 2.85 -2.21 -2.48
C LEU A 37 2.13 -2.68 -1.22
N ALA A 38 0.94 -3.28 -1.33
CA ALA A 38 0.17 -3.75 -0.18
C ALA A 38 0.98 -4.75 0.68
N ARG A 39 1.68 -5.68 0.02
CA ARG A 39 2.59 -6.64 0.67
C ARG A 39 3.73 -5.95 1.39
N GLU A 40 4.35 -4.95 0.78
CA GLU A 40 5.44 -4.20 1.41
C GLU A 40 4.95 -3.40 2.63
N LEU A 41 3.78 -2.74 2.54
CA LEU A 41 3.21 -2.01 3.66
C LEU A 41 2.85 -2.95 4.82
N ALA A 42 2.21 -4.09 4.55
CA ALA A 42 1.88 -5.09 5.56
C ALA A 42 3.14 -5.69 6.20
N ARG A 43 4.19 -5.95 5.42
CA ARG A 43 5.49 -6.41 5.93
C ARG A 43 6.13 -5.39 6.86
N ARG A 44 6.09 -4.10 6.51
CA ARG A 44 6.60 -3.01 7.37
C ARG A 44 5.81 -2.91 8.67
N ALA A 45 4.48 -3.01 8.61
CA ALA A 45 3.65 -3.01 9.80
C ALA A 45 4.03 -4.17 10.75
N GLN A 46 4.10 -5.39 10.22
CA GLN A 46 4.49 -6.57 11.00
C GLN A 46 5.89 -6.45 11.61
N LEU A 47 6.87 -5.88 10.88
CA LEU A 47 8.21 -5.71 11.43
C LEU A 47 8.25 -4.81 12.67
N VAL A 48 7.34 -3.84 12.75
CA VAL A 48 7.21 -2.96 13.91
C VAL A 48 6.46 -3.67 15.04
N GLU A 49 5.37 -4.37 14.74
CA GLU A 49 4.52 -5.02 15.75
C GLU A 49 5.13 -6.30 16.34
N GLU A 50 5.76 -7.11 15.49
CA GLU A 50 6.24 -8.45 15.81
C GLU A 50 7.69 -8.67 15.34
N PRO A 51 8.68 -7.94 15.90
CA PRO A 51 10.07 -8.03 15.47
C PRO A 51 10.62 -9.47 15.56
N GLY A 52 11.30 -9.92 14.51
CA GLY A 52 11.93 -11.25 14.46
C GLY A 52 10.98 -12.40 14.09
N THR A 53 9.70 -12.13 13.83
CA THR A 53 8.78 -13.14 13.31
C THR A 53 8.94 -13.32 11.79
N PRO A 54 8.72 -14.53 11.25
CA PRO A 54 8.67 -14.73 9.80
C PRO A 54 7.61 -13.83 9.15
N PRO A 55 7.93 -13.11 8.05
CA PRO A 55 6.96 -12.29 7.36
C PRO A 55 5.73 -13.09 6.91
N ARG A 56 4.54 -12.55 7.19
CA ARG A 56 3.27 -13.07 6.67
C ARG A 56 3.11 -12.62 5.22
N GLU A 57 2.70 -13.54 4.36
CA GLU A 57 2.44 -13.22 2.95
C GLU A 57 0.97 -12.84 2.76
N MET A 58 0.71 -11.60 2.33
CA MET A 58 -0.61 -11.20 1.89
C MET A 58 -0.95 -11.93 0.57
N PRO A 59 -2.08 -12.66 0.49
CA PRO A 59 -2.45 -13.40 -0.71
C PRO A 59 -2.83 -12.46 -1.85
N ASP A 60 -2.72 -12.95 -3.09
CA ASP A 60 -3.35 -12.30 -4.23
C ASP A 60 -4.87 -12.59 -4.19
N ALA A 61 -5.67 -11.56 -3.90
CA ALA A 61 -7.12 -11.66 -3.84
C ALA A 61 -7.80 -11.32 -5.17
N GLY A 62 -7.03 -11.12 -6.24
CA GLY A 62 -7.50 -10.76 -7.57
C GLY A 62 -7.42 -9.27 -7.86
N MET A 63 -7.42 -8.94 -9.15
CA MET A 63 -7.08 -7.59 -9.64
C MET A 63 -7.97 -6.46 -9.11
N PHE A 64 -9.23 -6.76 -8.77
CA PHE A 64 -10.18 -5.79 -8.26
C PHE A 64 -10.07 -5.58 -6.74
N ALA A 65 -9.48 -6.54 -6.01
CA ALA A 65 -9.22 -6.41 -4.59
C ALA A 65 -7.96 -5.60 -4.28
N ALA A 66 -7.09 -5.37 -5.28
CA ALA A 66 -5.80 -4.71 -5.08
C ALA A 66 -5.92 -3.30 -4.46
N ALA A 67 -6.97 -2.55 -4.81
CA ALA A 67 -7.26 -1.25 -4.21
C ALA A 67 -7.60 -1.35 -2.72
N ASP A 68 -8.40 -2.36 -2.33
CA ASP A 68 -8.78 -2.56 -0.93
C ASP A 68 -7.60 -3.11 -0.13
N GLN A 69 -6.76 -3.96 -0.72
CA GLN A 69 -5.56 -4.49 -0.10
C GLN A 69 -4.54 -3.38 0.23
N ILE A 70 -4.31 -2.42 -0.68
CA ILE A 70 -3.42 -1.28 -0.36
C ILE A 70 -4.02 -0.38 0.73
N THR A 71 -5.33 -0.14 0.72
CA THR A 71 -6.01 0.67 1.73
C THR A 71 -5.87 0.04 3.12
N VAL A 72 -6.18 -1.26 3.26
CA VAL A 72 -6.05 -1.97 4.54
C VAL A 72 -4.60 -1.96 5.03
N ALA A 73 -3.64 -2.34 4.17
CA ALA A 73 -2.23 -2.39 4.56
C ALA A 73 -1.67 -1.01 4.97
N ALA A 74 -2.13 0.07 4.34
CA ALA A 74 -1.73 1.42 4.69
C ALA A 74 -2.31 1.88 6.02
N HIS A 75 -3.57 1.52 6.33
CA HIS A 75 -4.15 1.79 7.63
C HIS A 75 -3.44 1.02 8.75
N ASP A 76 -3.13 -0.27 8.52
CA ASP A 76 -2.37 -1.07 9.48
C ASP A 76 -0.99 -0.46 9.74
N LEU A 77 -0.28 -0.04 8.68
CA LEU A 77 1.00 0.63 8.83
C LEU A 77 0.87 1.96 9.59
N ALA A 78 -0.14 2.78 9.26
CA ALA A 78 -0.36 4.06 9.91
C ALA A 78 -0.55 3.96 11.43
N LEU A 79 -1.10 2.86 11.93
CA LEU A 79 -1.28 2.63 13.37
C LEU A 79 0.05 2.46 14.12
N VAL A 80 1.11 2.06 13.42
CA VAL A 80 2.38 1.65 14.04
C VAL A 80 3.55 2.58 13.73
N LEU A 81 3.39 3.54 12.81
CA LEU A 81 4.41 4.55 12.53
C LEU A 81 4.58 5.53 13.69
N THR A 82 5.83 5.83 14.04
CA THR A 82 6.17 6.64 15.22
C THR A 82 6.84 7.96 14.90
N ASP A 83 7.44 8.11 13.72
CA ASP A 83 8.14 9.33 13.31
C ASP A 83 7.85 9.74 11.86
N GLU A 84 8.13 11.02 11.57
CA GLU A 84 7.86 11.65 10.28
C GLU A 84 8.66 11.03 9.13
N GLY A 85 9.90 10.59 9.38
CA GLY A 85 10.76 10.00 8.35
C GLY A 85 10.18 8.69 7.81
N GLN A 86 9.63 7.85 8.70
CA GLN A 86 8.93 6.63 8.29
C GLN A 86 7.70 6.93 7.43
N ILE A 87 6.98 8.02 7.74
CA ILE A 87 5.81 8.46 6.97
C ILE A 87 6.24 8.94 5.58
N GLU A 88 7.27 9.79 5.51
CA GLU A 88 7.83 10.28 4.24
C GLU A 88 8.28 9.12 3.34
N GLU A 89 8.99 8.13 3.89
CA GLU A 89 9.37 6.92 3.17
C GLU A 89 8.16 6.14 2.64
N ALA A 90 7.12 5.97 3.47
CA ALA A 90 5.91 5.27 3.08
C ALA A 90 5.17 6.01 1.95
N VAL A 91 5.06 7.34 2.04
CA VAL A 91 4.46 8.19 1.00
C VAL A 91 5.24 8.07 -0.32
N GLU A 92 6.57 8.07 -0.26
CA GLU A 92 7.42 7.91 -1.44
C GLU A 92 7.23 6.53 -2.10
N LEU A 93 7.09 5.46 -1.32
CA LEU A 93 6.76 4.13 -1.86
C LEU A 93 5.42 4.10 -2.58
N VAL A 94 4.41 4.75 -2.00
CA VAL A 94 3.08 4.88 -2.62
C VAL A 94 3.19 5.62 -3.95
N ALA A 95 3.90 6.75 -3.98
CA ALA A 95 4.11 7.54 -5.19
C ALA A 95 4.84 6.74 -6.29
N GLN A 96 5.88 5.99 -5.92
CA GLN A 96 6.62 5.15 -6.86
C GLN A 96 5.76 3.99 -7.40
N ALA A 97 4.98 3.33 -6.55
CA ALA A 97 4.06 2.27 -6.96
C ALA A 97 2.98 2.81 -7.89
N GLN A 98 2.39 3.97 -7.58
CA GLN A 98 1.43 4.64 -8.44
C GLN A 98 2.02 4.94 -9.83
N LYS A 99 3.25 5.45 -9.87
CA LYS A 99 3.96 5.72 -11.13
C LYS A 99 4.18 4.46 -11.96
N ARG A 100 4.57 3.33 -11.34
CA ARG A 100 4.74 2.04 -12.02
C ARG A 100 3.41 1.45 -12.49
N ALA A 101 2.35 1.60 -11.69
CA ALA A 101 1.00 1.17 -12.03
C ALA A 101 0.42 1.93 -13.24
N GLY A 102 0.89 3.16 -13.48
CA GLY A 102 0.48 3.97 -14.63
C GLY A 102 -1.01 4.29 -14.61
N VAL A 103 -1.58 4.44 -13.41
CA VAL A 103 -2.97 4.84 -13.17
C VAL A 103 -3.06 6.27 -12.75
#